data_AF-A0A1G1FSP8-F1
#
_entry.id   AF-A0A1G1FSP8-F1
#
_cell.length_a   1.000
_cell.length_b   1.000
_cell.length_c   1.000
_cell.angle_alpha   90.00
_cell.angle_beta   90.00
_cell.angle_gamma   90.00
#
_symmetry.space_group_name_H-M   'P 1'
#
loop_
_entity.id
_entity.type
_entity.pdbx_description
1 polymer ?
#
loop_
_entity_poly.entity_id
_entity_poly.type
_entity_poly.pdbx_seq_one_letter_code
_entity_poly.pdbx_strand_id
1 'polypeptide(L)'
;MKKNIPAVLLGASCLLLAACTSSTFVASKDGKGYYVGHNSQAAYEMFCESGDLKKILAHAEKIGQDMKDELYRYNCGPERSNVKVKELFASMTSAQRKDLRQSFKLNGYEINIMRC
;
A
#
# COMPACT_ATOMS: atom_id res chain seq x y z
N MET A 1 35.93 6.98 54.07
CA MET A 1 35.21 8.18 53.58
C MET A 1 33.98 7.72 52.82
N LYS A 2 32.78 7.95 53.37
CA LYS A 2 31.49 7.59 52.73
C LYS A 2 31.17 8.67 51.69
N LYS A 3 30.99 8.31 50.42
CA LYS A 3 30.44 9.20 49.40
C LYS A 3 29.12 8.63 48.91
N ASN A 4 28.09 9.45 49.10
CA ASN A 4 26.68 9.15 48.91
C ASN A 4 26.32 9.29 47.42
N ILE A 5 25.45 8.39 46.96
CA ILE A 5 24.75 8.47 45.67
C ILE A 5 23.57 9.43 45.82
N PRO A 6 23.23 10.21 44.78
CA PRO A 6 21.82 10.33 44.44
C PRO A 6 21.55 9.99 42.97
N ALA A 7 20.43 9.30 42.83
CA ALA A 7 19.73 8.92 41.63
C ALA A 7 19.48 10.09 40.65
N VAL A 8 19.62 9.82 39.35
CA VAL A 8 18.73 10.34 38.30
C VAL A 8 18.47 9.22 37.29
N LEU A 9 17.49 8.37 37.59
CA LEU A 9 16.67 7.73 36.57
C LEU A 9 15.63 8.77 36.15
N LEU A 10 15.55 9.17 34.89
CA LEU A 10 14.29 9.58 34.26
C LEU A 10 14.43 9.79 32.74
N GLY A 11 13.74 8.96 31.97
CA GLY A 11 12.96 9.41 30.81
C GLY A 11 13.64 9.50 29.45
N ALA A 12 13.91 8.36 28.81
CA ALA A 12 14.05 8.29 27.35
C ALA A 12 13.38 7.02 26.78
N SER A 13 12.12 6.77 27.16
CA SER A 13 11.26 5.75 26.57
C SER A 13 10.03 6.43 25.97
N CYS A 14 10.08 6.79 24.69
CA CYS A 14 8.90 7.01 23.83
C CYS A 14 9.26 7.26 22.36
N LEU A 15 9.93 6.31 21.69
CA LEU A 15 10.10 6.33 20.22
C LEU A 15 9.63 5.04 19.53
N LEU A 16 8.78 4.24 20.16
CA LEU A 16 8.25 2.99 19.58
C LEU A 16 6.89 3.12 18.87
N LEU A 17 6.41 4.34 18.61
CA LEU A 17 5.11 4.56 17.96
C LEU A 17 5.27 5.18 16.57
N ALA A 18 5.65 4.38 15.57
CA ALA A 18 5.26 4.60 14.15
C ALA A 18 5.74 3.49 13.18
N ALA A 19 5.93 2.24 13.60
CA ALA A 19 6.30 1.17 12.67
C ALA A 19 5.11 0.47 12.00
N CYS A 20 3.89 1.03 12.04
CA CYS A 20 2.84 0.66 11.10
C CYS A 20 3.22 1.22 9.74
N THR A 21 4.08 0.51 9.00
CA THR A 21 4.34 0.78 7.59
C THR A 21 2.99 0.88 6.90
N SER A 22 2.69 1.98 6.20
CA SER A 22 1.42 2.14 5.48
C SER A 22 1.23 0.93 4.55
N SER A 23 0.42 -0.02 4.99
CA SER A 23 0.10 -1.21 4.22
C SER A 23 -0.91 -0.80 3.16
N THR A 24 -0.75 -1.33 1.95
CA THR A 24 -1.76 -1.20 0.89
C THR A 24 -2.91 -2.17 1.23
N PHE A 25 -3.29 -3.05 0.32
CA PHE A 25 -4.27 -4.10 0.59
C PHE A 25 -3.94 -5.31 -0.26
N VAL A 26 -4.47 -6.47 0.16
CA VAL A 26 -4.39 -7.70 -0.62
C VAL A 26 -5.61 -7.73 -1.54
N ALA A 27 -5.35 -7.89 -2.84
CA ALA A 27 -6.37 -8.18 -3.84
C ALA A 27 -6.26 -9.64 -4.25
N SER A 28 -7.36 -10.37 -4.15
CA SER A 28 -7.43 -11.80 -4.44
C SER A 28 -8.38 -12.09 -5.59
N LYS A 29 -7.99 -12.97 -6.51
CA LYS A 29 -8.81 -13.45 -7.63
C LYS A 29 -8.40 -14.88 -7.94
N ASP A 30 -9.39 -15.73 -8.24
CA ASP A 30 -9.18 -17.16 -8.54
C ASP A 30 -8.37 -17.90 -7.47
N GLY A 31 -8.63 -17.61 -6.19
CA GLY A 31 -7.96 -18.23 -5.04
C GLY A 31 -6.52 -17.76 -4.79
N LYS A 32 -5.99 -16.80 -5.58
CA LYS A 32 -4.64 -16.23 -5.41
C LYS A 32 -4.74 -14.79 -4.94
N GLY A 33 -3.96 -14.43 -3.92
CA GLY A 33 -3.96 -13.09 -3.33
C GLY A 33 -2.58 -12.43 -3.36
N TYR A 34 -2.53 -11.16 -3.78
CA TYR A 34 -1.29 -10.39 -3.85
C TYR A 34 -1.49 -8.99 -3.27
N TYR A 35 -0.43 -8.48 -2.64
CA TYR A 35 -0.40 -7.08 -2.23
C TYR A 35 -0.28 -6.18 -3.45
N VAL A 36 -1.15 -5.17 -3.53
CA VAL A 36 -1.02 -4.11 -4.53
C VAL A 36 0.28 -3.36 -4.26
N GLY A 37 1.11 -3.22 -5.30
CA GLY A 37 2.46 -2.66 -5.21
C GLY A 37 3.57 -3.67 -4.89
N HIS A 38 3.29 -4.95 -4.74
CA HIS A 38 4.32 -5.96 -4.48
C HIS A 38 5.15 -6.26 -5.74
N ASN A 39 6.47 -6.42 -5.58
CA ASN A 39 7.39 -6.60 -6.70
C ASN A 39 7.62 -8.08 -7.06
N SER A 40 6.63 -8.95 -6.88
CA SER A 40 6.75 -10.34 -7.31
C SER A 40 6.31 -10.51 -8.76
N GLN A 41 6.91 -11.47 -9.44
CA GLN A 41 6.54 -11.84 -10.80
C GLN A 41 5.07 -12.25 -10.90
N ALA A 42 4.57 -13.03 -9.94
CA ALA A 42 3.17 -13.46 -9.94
C ALA A 42 2.17 -12.31 -9.75
N ALA A 43 2.50 -11.29 -8.95
CA ALA A 43 1.68 -10.08 -8.84
C ALA A 43 1.69 -9.28 -10.14
N TYR A 44 2.85 -9.21 -10.80
CA TYR A 44 2.99 -8.57 -12.10
C TYR A 44 2.16 -9.26 -13.19
N GLU A 45 2.22 -10.59 -13.29
CA GLU A 45 1.40 -11.36 -14.23
C GLU A 45 -0.11 -11.12 -13.98
N MET A 46 -0.53 -11.19 -12.72
CA MET A 46 -1.93 -11.03 -12.34
C MET A 46 -2.47 -9.62 -12.64
N PHE A 47 -1.71 -8.57 -12.35
CA PHE A 47 -2.21 -7.19 -12.45
C PHE A 47 -1.82 -6.52 -13.77
N CYS A 48 -0.63 -6.80 -14.30
CA CYS A 48 -0.02 -6.04 -15.39
C CYS A 48 -0.13 -6.75 -16.72
N GLU A 49 0.32 -8.01 -16.82
CA GLU A 49 0.27 -8.76 -18.09
C GLU A 49 -1.16 -9.10 -18.51
N SER A 50 -2.04 -9.40 -17.54
CA SER A 50 -3.48 -9.57 -17.78
C SER A 50 -4.20 -8.29 -18.26
N GLY A 51 -3.56 -7.13 -18.08
CA GLY A 51 -4.16 -5.82 -18.30
C GLY A 51 -5.19 -5.39 -17.25
N ASP A 52 -5.41 -6.16 -16.18
CA ASP A 52 -6.45 -5.90 -15.21
C ASP A 52 -6.22 -4.59 -14.44
N LEU A 53 -4.98 -4.21 -14.12
CA LEU A 53 -4.71 -2.95 -13.43
C LEU A 53 -5.16 -1.74 -14.24
N LYS A 54 -5.00 -1.75 -15.57
CA LYS A 54 -5.51 -0.65 -16.43
C LYS A 54 -7.03 -0.54 -16.33
N LYS A 55 -7.75 -1.67 -16.42
CA LYS A 55 -9.21 -1.71 -16.30
C LYS A 55 -9.68 -1.24 -14.92
N ILE A 56 -8.98 -1.65 -13.87
CA ILE A 56 -9.27 -1.23 -12.50
C ILE A 56 -9.09 0.28 -12.35
N LEU A 57 -7.97 0.83 -12.83
CA LEU A 57 -7.71 2.26 -12.73
C LEU A 57 -8.69 3.08 -13.59
N ALA A 58 -9.17 2.55 -14.72
CA ALA A 58 -10.22 3.18 -15.52
C ALA A 58 -11.53 3.37 -14.73
N HIS A 59 -11.88 2.42 -13.84
CA HIS A 59 -13.08 2.51 -12.99
C HIS A 59 -12.90 3.36 -11.72
N ALA A 60 -11.69 3.77 -11.37
CA ALA A 60 -11.41 4.56 -10.16
C ALA A 60 -11.67 6.05 -10.38
N GLU A 61 -12.94 6.44 -10.43
CA GLU A 61 -13.39 7.81 -10.79
C GLU A 61 -12.86 8.91 -9.87
N LYS A 62 -12.56 8.62 -8.59
CA LYS A 62 -12.10 9.63 -7.62
C LYS A 62 -10.60 9.87 -7.65
N ILE A 63 -9.87 9.12 -8.47
CA ILE A 63 -8.42 9.23 -8.61
C ILE A 63 -8.12 10.01 -9.89
N GLY A 64 -7.32 11.08 -9.78
CA GLY A 64 -6.91 11.87 -10.94
C GLY A 64 -6.01 11.07 -11.89
N GLN A 65 -5.97 11.46 -13.17
CA GLN A 65 -5.24 10.72 -14.20
C GLN A 65 -3.74 10.60 -13.87
N ASP A 66 -3.10 11.68 -13.40
CA ASP A 66 -1.68 11.67 -13.03
C ASP A 66 -1.38 10.58 -11.99
N MET A 67 -2.22 10.46 -10.95
CA MET A 67 -2.05 9.44 -9.92
C MET A 67 -2.34 8.03 -10.46
N LYS A 68 -3.27 7.86 -11.40
CA LYS A 68 -3.50 6.57 -12.08
C LYS A 68 -2.28 6.16 -12.89
N ASP A 69 -1.70 7.09 -13.62
CA ASP A 69 -0.51 6.85 -14.44
C ASP A 69 0.69 6.48 -13.56
N GLU A 70 0.87 7.16 -12.43
CA GLU A 70 1.91 6.81 -11.46
C GLU A 70 1.67 5.45 -10.79
N LEU A 71 0.42 5.14 -10.39
CA LEU A 71 0.06 3.81 -9.88
C LEU A 71 0.39 2.73 -10.90
N TYR A 72 0.07 2.95 -12.18
CA TYR A 72 0.40 2.01 -13.24
C TYR A 72 1.91 1.92 -13.45
N ARG A 73 2.62 3.05 -13.53
CA ARG A 73 4.07 3.12 -13.73
C ARG A 73 4.83 2.33 -12.67
N TYR A 74 4.47 2.51 -11.39
CA TYR A 74 5.17 1.85 -10.28
C TYR A 74 4.71 0.42 -9.98
N ASN A 75 3.60 -0.06 -10.56
CA ASN A 75 3.22 -1.48 -10.50
C ASN A 75 3.68 -2.26 -11.74
N CYS A 76 3.55 -1.67 -12.93
CA CYS A 76 3.63 -2.36 -14.22
C CYS A 76 4.69 -1.82 -15.19
N GLY A 77 5.21 -0.62 -14.96
CA GLY A 77 6.24 -0.01 -15.81
C GLY A 77 7.65 -0.54 -15.49
N PRO A 78 8.69 -0.07 -16.21
CA PRO A 78 10.09 -0.42 -15.89
C PRO A 78 10.53 0.09 -14.51
N GLU A 79 9.86 1.10 -13.95
CA GLU A 79 10.16 1.73 -12.67
C GLU A 79 9.42 1.11 -11.48
N ARG A 80 9.12 -0.20 -11.52
CA ARG A 80 8.32 -0.85 -10.45
C ARG A 80 8.93 -0.58 -9.08
N SER A 81 8.10 -0.13 -8.14
CA SER A 81 8.57 0.26 -6.81
C SER A 81 7.48 0.12 -5.76
N ASN A 82 7.65 -0.84 -4.85
CA ASN A 82 6.75 -1.02 -3.72
C ASN A 82 6.68 0.22 -2.82
N VAL A 83 7.82 0.90 -2.64
CA VAL A 83 7.91 2.11 -1.81
C VAL A 83 7.07 3.22 -2.43
N LYS A 84 7.20 3.46 -3.74
CA LYS A 84 6.42 4.50 -4.42
C LYS A 84 4.92 4.20 -4.41
N VAL A 85 4.51 2.95 -4.58
CA VAL A 85 3.08 2.59 -4.49
C VAL A 85 2.52 2.83 -3.09
N LYS A 86 3.30 2.53 -2.03
CA LYS A 86 2.90 2.85 -0.65
C LYS A 86 2.80 4.35 -0.41
N GLU A 87 3.76 5.13 -0.90
CA GLU A 87 3.73 6.61 -0.82
C GLU A 87 2.48 7.18 -1.50
N LEU A 88 2.13 6.71 -2.71
CA LEU A 88 0.90 7.10 -3.40
C LEU A 88 -0.35 6.71 -2.62
N PHE A 89 -0.39 5.51 -2.07
CA PHE A 89 -1.54 5.06 -1.29
C PHE A 89 -1.70 5.82 0.02
N ALA A 90 -0.59 6.24 0.64
CA ALA A 90 -0.57 7.07 1.84
C ALA A 90 -1.05 8.50 1.55
N SER A 91 -0.70 9.07 0.38
CA SER A 91 -1.14 10.40 -0.03
C SER A 91 -2.61 10.48 -0.46
N MET A 92 -3.24 9.34 -0.79
CA MET A 92 -4.66 9.28 -1.10
C MET A 92 -5.55 9.69 0.08
N THR A 93 -6.65 10.36 -0.23
CA THR A 93 -7.76 10.54 0.69
C THR A 93 -8.44 9.20 0.99
N SER A 94 -9.19 9.13 2.09
CA SER A 94 -10.01 7.94 2.39
C SER A 94 -11.04 7.62 1.31
N ALA A 95 -11.56 8.65 0.62
CA ALA A 95 -12.48 8.48 -0.50
C ALA A 95 -11.79 7.82 -1.70
N GLN A 96 -10.59 8.28 -2.07
CA GLN A 96 -9.77 7.68 -3.14
C GLN A 96 -9.37 6.24 -2.82
N ARG A 97 -8.93 5.96 -1.59
CA ARG A 97 -8.61 4.58 -1.19
C ARG A 97 -9.83 3.66 -1.24
N LYS A 98 -11.01 4.15 -0.84
CA LYS A 98 -12.27 3.40 -0.94
C LYS A 98 -12.63 3.13 -2.40
N ASP A 99 -12.50 4.13 -3.24
CA ASP A 99 -12.79 4.07 -4.67
C ASP A 99 -11.87 3.10 -5.42
N LEU A 100 -10.57 3.13 -5.12
CA LEU A 100 -9.60 2.17 -5.67
C LEU A 100 -10.01 0.74 -5.31
N ARG A 101 -10.28 0.46 -4.03
CA ARG A 101 -10.71 -0.87 -3.59
C ARG A 101 -12.03 -1.30 -4.23
N GLN A 102 -12.97 -0.38 -4.41
CA GLN A 102 -14.23 -0.67 -5.08
C GLN A 102 -13.99 -1.02 -6.55
N SER A 103 -13.06 -0.34 -7.22
CA SER A 103 -12.70 -0.62 -8.61
C SER A 103 -12.09 -2.02 -8.78
N PHE A 104 -11.25 -2.47 -7.82
CA PHE A 104 -10.80 -3.86 -7.79
C PHE A 104 -11.97 -4.84 -7.67
N LYS A 105 -12.94 -4.57 -6.78
CA LYS A 105 -14.14 -5.42 -6.64
C LYS A 105 -14.97 -5.50 -7.92
N LEU A 106 -15.15 -4.38 -8.62
CA LEU A 106 -15.85 -4.34 -9.91
C LEU A 106 -15.18 -5.20 -10.99
N ASN A 107 -13.89 -5.49 -10.85
CA ASN A 107 -13.12 -6.33 -11.77
C ASN A 107 -12.91 -7.77 -11.24
N GLY A 108 -13.74 -8.19 -10.28
CA GLY A 108 -13.79 -9.56 -9.78
C GLY A 108 -12.76 -9.90 -8.70
N TYR A 109 -12.16 -8.89 -8.06
CA TYR A 109 -11.23 -9.12 -6.95
C TYR A 109 -11.93 -9.03 -5.58
N GLU A 110 -11.58 -9.95 -4.70
CA GLU A 110 -11.84 -9.82 -3.27
C GLU A 110 -10.76 -8.95 -2.62
N ILE A 111 -11.16 -8.09 -1.68
CA ILE A 111 -10.22 -7.18 -1.01
C ILE A 111 -10.11 -7.51 0.46
N ASN A 112 -8.91 -7.89 0.87
CA ASN A 112 -8.55 -8.14 2.26
C ASN A 112 -7.67 -6.99 2.77
N ILE A 113 -8.20 -6.25 3.74
CA ILE A 113 -7.49 -5.14 4.38
C ILE A 113 -6.82 -5.68 5.62
N MET A 114 -5.50 -5.78 5.60
CA MET A 114 -4.74 -6.06 6.82
C MET A 114 -4.45 -4.73 7.52
N ARG A 115 -5.09 -4.53 8.68
CA ARG A 115 -4.76 -3.42 9.57
C ARG A 115 -3.49 -3.82 10.33
N CYS A 116 -2.41 -3.05 10.17
CA CYS A 116 -1.23 -3.13 11.03
C CYS A 116 -1.47 -2.34 12.30
#